data_AF-A0A1E1XLL2-F1
#
_entry.id   AF-A0A1E1XLL2-F1
#
_cell.length_a   1.000
_cell.length_b   1.000
_cell.length_c   1.000
_cell.angle_alpha   90.00
_cell.angle_beta   90.00
_cell.angle_gamma   90.00
#
_symmetry.space_group_name_H-M   'P 1'
#
loop_
_entity.id
_entity.type
_entity.pdbx_description
1 polymer ?
#
loop_
_entity_poly.entity_id
_entity_poly.type
_entity_poly.pdbx_seq_one_letter_code
_entity_poly.pdbx_strand_id
1 'polypeptide(L)'
;MPRRFTGKLCRFLFDHLERGTFGERLRWLDRSAGVFRIFWKHGNGSSSTPEEDCAVFMEWHHYKTRRIKKCGPMEAKQRFRAAMNKMKLSTVNRWKNRPLEKNFQYRKFPEDDLGYLLKKGEQRVPTSPSCSSDAVSDADF
;
A
#
# COMPACT_ATOMS: atom_id res chain seq x y z
N MET A 1 11.59 -24.45 3.98
CA MET A 1 10.64 -23.57 3.24
C MET A 1 10.79 -22.15 3.75
N PRO A 2 11.02 -21.13 2.91
CA PRO A 2 11.20 -19.78 3.42
C PRO A 2 9.88 -19.33 4.06
N ARG A 3 9.97 -18.90 5.32
CA ARG A 3 8.82 -18.42 6.10
C ARG A 3 8.26 -17.20 5.37
N ARG A 4 7.17 -17.38 4.64
CA ARG A 4 6.57 -16.31 3.84
C ARG A 4 6.04 -15.24 4.81
N PHE A 5 6.74 -14.12 4.91
CA PHE A 5 6.36 -12.98 5.76
C PHE A 5 5.29 -12.09 5.10
N THR A 6 4.71 -12.54 3.99
CA THR A 6 3.63 -11.88 3.25
C THR A 6 2.31 -11.94 4.03
N GLY A 7 2.32 -11.32 5.20
CA GLY A 7 1.19 -11.24 6.08
C GLY A 7 0.08 -10.38 5.50
N LYS A 8 -1.10 -10.49 6.11
CA LYS A 8 -2.31 -9.77 5.69
C LYS A 8 -2.08 -8.27 5.51
N LEU A 9 -1.17 -7.67 6.29
CA LEU A 9 -0.83 -6.25 6.19
C LEU A 9 -0.08 -5.91 4.89
N CYS A 10 0.92 -6.69 4.50
CA CYS A 10 1.67 -6.41 3.26
C CYS A 10 0.74 -6.46 2.04
N ARG A 11 -0.17 -7.44 2.00
CA ARG A 11 -1.18 -7.54 0.93
C ARG A 11 -2.14 -6.36 0.95
N PHE A 12 -2.64 -5.99 2.12
CA PHE A 12 -3.50 -4.81 2.28
C PHE A 12 -2.82 -3.54 1.79
N LEU A 13 -1.58 -3.29 2.22
CA LEU A 13 -0.82 -2.13 1.79
C LEU A 13 -0.59 -2.14 0.29
N PHE A 14 -0.15 -3.27 -0.27
CA PHE A 14 0.09 -3.39 -1.70
C PHE A 14 -1.18 -3.13 -2.52
N ASP A 15 -2.30 -3.77 -2.19
CA ASP A 15 -3.57 -3.58 -2.90
C ASP A 15 -4.05 -2.11 -2.85
N HIS A 16 -3.91 -1.43 -1.71
CA HIS A 16 -4.29 -0.01 -1.59
C HIS A 16 -3.28 0.96 -2.21
N LEU A 17 -2.01 0.59 -2.26
CA LEU A 17 -0.97 1.35 -2.95
C LEU A 17 -1.15 1.28 -4.46
N GLU A 18 -1.46 0.10 -5.01
CA GLU A 18 -1.77 -0.07 -6.45
C GLU A 18 -3.04 0.70 -6.84
N ARG A 19 -4.06 0.68 -5.97
CA ARG A 19 -5.32 1.40 -6.21
C ARG A 19 -5.23 2.91 -5.94
N GLY A 20 -4.19 3.37 -5.26
CA GLY A 20 -4.08 4.76 -4.82
C GLY A 20 -5.21 5.21 -3.87
N THR A 21 -5.84 4.29 -3.12
CA THR A 21 -7.10 4.56 -2.39
C THR A 21 -7.02 5.74 -1.42
N PHE A 22 -5.85 5.97 -0.82
CA PHE A 22 -5.65 7.04 0.17
C PHE A 22 -4.87 8.25 -0.37
N GLY A 23 -4.60 8.29 -1.68
CA GLY A 23 -3.89 9.39 -2.34
C GLY A 23 -2.54 9.70 -1.68
N GLU A 24 -2.36 10.95 -1.24
CA GLU A 24 -1.09 11.39 -0.66
C GLU A 24 -0.72 10.67 0.64
N ARG A 25 -1.72 10.16 1.36
CA ARG A 25 -1.54 9.52 2.68
C ARG A 25 -0.90 8.13 2.57
N LEU A 26 -1.05 7.45 1.45
CA LEU A 26 -0.40 6.16 1.17
C LEU A 26 -0.08 6.10 -0.32
N ARG A 27 1.20 6.27 -0.67
CA ARG A 27 1.63 6.25 -2.07
C ARG A 27 2.96 5.57 -2.28
N TRP A 28 3.10 5.00 -3.47
CA TRP A 28 4.37 4.54 -4.00
C TRP A 28 5.34 5.70 -4.20
N LEU A 29 6.59 5.47 -3.80
CA LEU A 29 7.74 6.30 -4.18
C LEU A 29 8.54 5.61 -5.28
N ASP A 30 8.66 4.29 -5.16
CA ASP A 30 9.23 3.40 -6.16
C ASP A 30 8.56 2.04 -6.05
N ARG A 31 7.71 1.74 -7.03
CA ARG A 31 6.98 0.47 -7.10
C ARG A 31 7.94 -0.70 -7.33
N SER A 32 8.93 -0.53 -8.20
CA SER A 32 9.90 -1.59 -8.53
C SER A 32 10.80 -1.97 -7.36
N ALA A 33 11.20 -0.99 -6.53
CA ALA A 33 11.98 -1.23 -5.33
C ALA A 33 11.13 -1.53 -4.08
N GLY A 34 9.80 -1.47 -4.20
CA GLY A 34 8.87 -1.69 -3.08
C GLY A 34 8.91 -0.60 -2.02
N VAL A 35 9.28 0.63 -2.39
CA VAL A 35 9.41 1.78 -1.49
C VAL A 35 8.16 2.64 -1.55
N PHE A 36 7.58 2.92 -0.39
CA PHE A 36 6.36 3.72 -0.25
C PHE A 36 6.44 4.62 0.97
N ARG A 37 5.52 5.60 1.02
CA ARG A 37 5.32 6.46 2.19
C ARG A 37 3.92 6.28 2.77
N ILE A 38 3.83 6.37 4.09
CA ILE A 38 2.58 6.39 4.85
C ILE A 38 2.54 7.67 5.67
N PHE A 39 1.41 8.37 5.62
CA PHE A 39 1.14 9.49 6.51
C PHE A 39 1.06 9.02 7.97
N TRP A 40 1.82 9.68 8.82
CA TRP A 40 2.04 9.34 10.21
C TRP A 40 2.27 10.59 11.04
N LYS A 41 1.20 11.35 11.26
CA LYS A 41 1.24 12.52 12.13
C LYS A 41 1.50 12.13 13.58
N HIS A 42 2.46 12.79 14.22
CA HIS A 42 2.59 12.77 15.68
C HIS A 42 1.54 13.74 16.22
N GLY A 43 0.47 13.19 16.79
CA GLY A 43 -0.66 13.96 17.27
C GLY A 43 -0.18 14.90 18.37
N ASN A 44 -0.15 16.19 18.06
CA ASN A 44 -0.08 17.33 18.98
C ASN A 44 -0.32 18.68 18.25
N GLY A 45 -0.82 18.66 17.01
CA GLY A 45 -1.15 19.88 16.28
C GLY A 45 -2.64 20.18 16.38
N SER A 46 -3.01 21.41 16.69
CA SER A 46 -4.39 21.94 16.80
C SER A 46 -5.23 21.86 15.51
N SER A 47 -4.66 21.36 14.40
CA SER A 47 -5.32 21.12 13.11
C SER A 47 -5.38 19.63 12.74
N SER A 48 -5.30 18.72 13.71
CA SER A 48 -5.41 17.27 13.46
C SER A 48 -6.88 16.86 13.36
N THR A 49 -7.28 16.35 12.21
CA THR A 49 -8.56 15.65 12.00
C THR A 49 -8.32 14.15 12.17
N PRO A 50 -8.58 13.57 13.36
CA PRO A 50 -8.14 12.20 13.68
C PRO A 50 -8.72 11.15 12.74
N GLU A 51 -9.91 11.42 12.21
CA GLU A 51 -10.62 10.57 11.25
C GLU A 51 -9.87 10.48 9.92
N GLU A 52 -9.40 11.61 9.39
CA GLU A 52 -8.65 11.65 8.14
C GLU A 52 -7.20 11.19 8.34
N ASP A 53 -6.56 11.66 9.42
CA ASP A 53 -5.18 11.33 9.75
C ASP A 53 -5.01 9.83 10.02
N CYS A 54 -6.07 9.18 10.54
CA CYS A 54 -6.07 7.74 10.85
C CYS A 54 -6.83 6.89 9.83
N ALA A 55 -7.29 7.45 8.70
CA ALA A 55 -8.09 6.72 7.72
C ALA A 55 -7.45 5.39 7.27
N VAL A 56 -6.14 5.40 6.99
CA VAL A 56 -5.37 4.20 6.62
C VAL A 56 -5.40 3.15 7.74
N PHE A 57 -5.28 3.58 8.99
CA PHE A 57 -5.25 2.70 10.16
C PHE A 57 -6.64 2.11 10.46
N MET A 58 -7.68 2.93 10.31
CA MET A 58 -9.08 2.53 10.46
C MET A 58 -9.46 1.49 9.42
N GLU A 59 -9.12 1.72 8.15
CA GLU A 59 -9.43 0.76 7.08
C GLU A 59 -8.68 -0.57 7.27
N TRP A 60 -7.43 -0.55 7.74
CA TRP A 60 -6.72 -1.77 8.11
C TRP A 60 -7.45 -2.55 9.23
N HIS A 61 -7.92 -1.84 10.25
CA HIS A 61 -8.69 -2.46 11.33
C HIS A 61 -10.01 -3.05 10.82
N HIS A 62 -10.72 -2.35 9.93
CA HIS A 62 -11.93 -2.84 9.28
C HIS A 62 -11.67 -4.07 8.43
N TYR A 63 -10.60 -4.07 7.63
CA TYR A 63 -10.15 -5.21 6.84
C TYR A 63 -9.86 -6.43 7.74
N LYS A 64 -9.21 -6.22 8.88
CA LYS A 64 -8.87 -7.31 9.81
C LYS A 64 -10.08 -7.85 10.59
N THR A 65 -11.01 -6.98 10.99
CA THR A 65 -12.16 -7.33 11.84
C THR A 65 -13.45 -7.57 11.06
N ARG A 66 -13.42 -7.49 9.72
CA ARG A 66 -14.60 -7.55 8.85
C ARG A 66 -15.69 -6.56 9.27
N ARG A 67 -15.28 -5.38 9.76
CA ARG A 67 -16.16 -4.30 10.27
C ARG A 67 -17.04 -4.68 11.47
N ILE A 68 -16.80 -5.81 12.12
CA ILE A 68 -17.60 -6.28 13.27
C ILE A 68 -17.29 -5.48 14.54
N LYS A 69 -16.02 -5.12 14.76
CA LYS A 69 -15.58 -4.43 15.98
C LYS A 69 -15.35 -2.94 15.71
N LYS A 70 -16.06 -2.08 16.44
CA LYS A 70 -15.72 -0.65 16.52
C LYS A 70 -14.37 -0.49 17.24
N CYS A 71 -13.61 0.53 16.86
CA CYS A 71 -12.27 0.82 17.36
C CYS A 71 -12.01 2.31 17.17
N GLY A 72 -11.39 2.96 18.16
CA GLY A 72 -11.02 4.36 18.05
C GLY A 72 -9.80 4.56 17.15
N PRO A 73 -9.55 5.78 16.64
CA PRO A 73 -8.45 6.09 15.73
C PRO A 73 -7.07 5.77 16.34
N MET A 74 -6.88 6.07 17.64
CA MET A 74 -5.64 5.78 18.35
C MET A 74 -5.39 4.28 18.53
N GLU A 75 -6.44 3.52 18.84
CA GLU A 75 -6.33 2.07 18.97
C GLU A 75 -6.05 1.41 17.61
N ALA A 76 -6.69 1.88 16.54
CA ALA A 76 -6.42 1.42 15.18
C ALA A 76 -4.96 1.68 14.77
N LYS A 77 -4.42 2.86 15.10
CA LYS A 77 -3.01 3.21 14.89
C LYS A 77 -2.06 2.30 15.67
N GLN A 78 -2.36 1.99 16.94
CA GLN A 78 -1.55 1.06 17.73
C GLN A 78 -1.55 -0.36 17.14
N ARG A 79 -2.72 -0.86 16.74
CA ARG A 79 -2.86 -2.17 16.08
C ARG A 79 -2.12 -2.23 14.75
N PHE A 80 -2.17 -1.14 13.98
CA PHE A 80 -1.43 -1.00 12.74
C PHE A 80 0.08 -1.02 12.99
N ARG A 81 0.57 -0.26 13.97
CA ARG A 81 1.99 -0.26 14.38
C ARG A 81 2.46 -1.65 14.81
N ALA A 82 1.67 -2.36 15.61
CA ALA A 82 2.00 -3.73 16.01
C ALA A 82 2.04 -4.69 14.80
N ALA A 83 1.14 -4.52 13.83
CA ALA A 83 1.16 -5.31 12.60
C ALA A 83 2.39 -4.96 11.73
N MET A 84 2.74 -3.68 11.59
CA MET A 84 3.96 -3.25 10.91
C MET A 84 5.20 -3.81 11.56
N ASN A 85 5.32 -3.81 12.89
CA ASN A 85 6.48 -4.37 13.59
C ASN A 85 6.63 -5.89 13.39
N LYS A 86 5.52 -6.60 13.14
CA LYS A 86 5.55 -8.03 12.80
C LYS A 86 6.02 -8.27 11.36
N MET A 87 5.73 -7.34 10.47
CA MET A 87 6.28 -7.37 9.11
C MET A 87 7.72 -6.87 9.19
N LYS A 88 8.67 -7.55 8.56
CA LYS A 88 10.06 -7.10 8.55
C LYS A 88 10.28 -5.93 7.57
N LEU A 89 9.42 -4.91 7.63
CA LEU A 89 9.48 -3.72 6.76
C LEU A 89 10.69 -2.88 7.13
N SER A 90 11.57 -2.63 6.16
CA SER A 90 12.75 -1.79 6.36
C SER A 90 12.35 -0.32 6.41
N THR A 91 12.86 0.41 7.41
CA THR A 91 12.69 1.87 7.48
C THR A 91 13.63 2.54 6.47
N VAL A 92 13.12 3.49 5.70
CA VAL A 92 13.91 4.27 4.75
C VAL A 92 14.16 5.66 5.33
N ASN A 93 15.39 5.93 5.73
CA ASN A 93 15.76 7.20 6.39
C ASN A 93 16.20 8.29 5.39
N ARG A 94 16.44 7.93 4.13
CA ARG A 94 16.80 8.87 3.07
C ARG A 94 16.22 8.41 1.74
N TRP A 95 15.59 9.33 1.01
CA TRP A 95 15.08 9.06 -0.34
C TRP A 95 15.48 10.19 -1.30
N LYS A 96 16.28 9.87 -2.32
CA LYS A 96 16.71 10.79 -3.40
C LYS A 96 17.19 12.17 -2.91
N ASN A 97 17.97 12.22 -1.83
CA ASN A 97 18.53 13.45 -1.24
C ASN A 97 17.49 14.52 -0.85
N ARG A 98 16.20 14.17 -0.74
CA ARG A 98 15.17 15.08 -0.24
C ARG A 98 15.01 14.91 1.27
N PRO A 99 14.73 16.00 2.01
CA PRO A 99 14.34 15.88 3.40
C PRO A 99 13.04 15.07 3.48
N LEU A 100 13.01 14.09 4.39
CA LEU A 100 11.80 13.34 4.67
C LEU A 100 10.77 14.27 5.30
N GLU A 101 9.53 14.18 4.83
CA GLU A 101 8.45 14.97 5.41
C GLU A 101 8.18 14.50 6.85
N LYS A 102 8.16 15.43 7.81
CA LYS A 102 8.05 15.14 9.25
C LYS A 102 6.80 14.33 9.63
N ASN A 103 5.75 14.42 8.81
CA ASN A 103 4.47 13.73 9.02
C ASN A 103 4.37 12.42 8.25
N PHE A 104 5.46 11.91 7.66
CA PHE A 104 5.44 10.69 6.87
C PHE A 104 6.48 9.68 7.35
N GLN A 105 6.10 8.40 7.32
CA GLN A 105 7.02 7.29 7.45
C GLN A 105 7.29 6.66 6.09
N TYR A 106 8.56 6.41 5.83
CA TYR A 106 9.04 5.83 4.58
C TYR A 106 9.47 4.39 4.86
N ARG A 107 8.89 3.46 4.11
CA ARG A 107 9.05 2.02 4.34
C ARG A 107 9.34 1.32 3.03
N LYS A 108 10.08 0.21 3.13
CA LYS A 108 10.40 -0.68 2.01
C LYS A 108 9.93 -2.10 2.34
N PHE A 109 9.31 -2.77 1.37
CA PHE A 109 9.01 -4.20 1.47
C PHE A 109 10.31 -5.03 1.46
N PRO A 110 10.36 -6.18 2.17
CA PRO A 110 11.42 -7.15 1.99
C PRO A 110 11.47 -7.62 0.53
N GLU A 111 12.67 -7.80 -0.01
CA GLU A 111 12.86 -8.20 -1.41
C GLU A 111 12.19 -9.56 -1.71
N ASP A 112 12.28 -10.49 -0.75
CA ASP A 112 11.62 -11.80 -0.82
C ASP A 112 10.09 -11.71 -0.99
N ASP A 113 9.45 -10.74 -0.31
CA ASP A 113 8.00 -10.55 -0.35
C ASP A 113 7.57 -9.70 -1.56
N LEU A 114 8.42 -8.78 -2.00
CA LEU A 114 8.14 -7.87 -3.10
C LEU A 114 7.95 -8.62 -4.42
N GLY A 115 8.84 -9.56 -4.75
CA GLY A 115 8.72 -10.36 -5.98
C GLY A 115 7.40 -11.13 -6.05
N TYR A 116 6.94 -11.66 -4.92
CA TYR A 116 5.63 -12.34 -4.84
C TYR A 116 4.46 -11.38 -5.02
N LEU A 117 4.52 -10.21 -4.38
CA LEU A 117 3.44 -9.20 -4.46
C LEU A 117 3.32 -8.63 -5.88
N LEU A 118 4.43 -8.34 -6.55
CA LEU A 118 4.46 -7.87 -7.93
C LEU A 118 3.85 -8.90 -8.90
N LYS A 119 4.30 -10.15 -8.83
CA LYS A 119 3.76 -11.25 -9.66
C LYS A 119 2.26 -11.44 -9.47
N LYS A 120 1.77 -11.27 -8.24
CA LYS A 120 0.33 -11.39 -7.93
C LYS A 120 -0.47 -10.17 -8.39
N GLY A 121 0.12 -8.97 -8.33
CA GLY A 121 -0.48 -7.75 -8.85
C GLY A 121 -0.70 -7.83 -10.36
N GLU A 122 0.29 -8.33 -11.10
CA GLU A 122 0.20 -8.52 -12.56
C GLU A 122 -0.90 -9.49 -12.97
N GLN A 123 -1.11 -10.58 -12.23
CA GLN A 123 -2.19 -11.54 -12.51
C GLN A 123 -3.62 -10.98 -12.31
N ARG A 124 -3.77 -9.83 -11.65
CA ARG A 124 -5.08 -9.19 -11.43
C ARG A 124 -5.43 -8.14 -12.47
N VAL A 125 -4.47 -7.73 -13.30
CA VAL A 125 -4.77 -6.90 -14.48
C VAL A 125 -5.20 -7.88 -15.57
N PRO A 126 -6.44 -7.82 -16.08
CA PRO A 126 -6.74 -8.51 -17.32
C PRO A 126 -5.81 -7.86 -18.34
N THR A 127 -4.82 -8.59 -18.81
CA THR A 127 -4.18 -8.28 -20.07
C THR A 127 -5.29 -8.27 -21.11
N SER A 128 -5.83 -7.08 -21.38
CA SER A 128 -6.67 -6.85 -22.54
C SER A 128 -5.92 -7.44 -23.73
N PRO A 129 -6.49 -8.42 -24.45
CA PRO A 129 -5.92 -8.78 -25.72
C PRO A 129 -5.99 -7.53 -26.58
N SER A 130 -4.83 -7.05 -27.02
CA SER A 130 -4.74 -6.08 -28.10
C SER A 130 -5.67 -6.54 -29.20
N CYS A 131 -6.69 -5.73 -29.50
CA CYS A 131 -7.55 -5.93 -30.66
C CYS A 131 -6.65 -5.74 -31.89
N SER A 132 -6.05 -6.85 -32.36
CA SER A 132 -5.35 -6.88 -33.63
C SER A 132 -6.33 -6.46 -34.70
N SER A 133 -5.98 -5.36 -35.36
CA SER A 133 -6.63 -4.89 -36.57
C SER A 133 -6.25 -5.86 -37.69
N ASP A 134 -7.18 -6.72 -38.09
CA ASP A 134 -7.11 -7.39 -39.38
C ASP A 134 -8.13 -6.72 -40.30
N ALA A 135 -7.60 -5.87 -41.17
CA ALA A 135 -8.29 -5.31 -42.30
C ALA A 135 -8.63 -6.44 -43.28
N VAL A 136 -9.92 -6.75 -43.44
CA VAL A 136 -10.39 -7.51 -44.60
C VAL A 136 -10.81 -6.49 -45.65
N SER A 137 -9.88 -6.22 -46.56
CA SER A 137 -10.19 -5.66 -47.86
C SER A 137 -10.48 -6.86 -48.76
N ASP A 138 -11.75 -7.15 -49.02
CA ASP A 138 -12.14 -7.98 -50.18
C ASP A 138 -13.65 -7.85 -50.42
N ALA A 139 -13.99 -7.09 -51.45
CA ALA A 139 -15.27 -7.19 -52.15
C ALA A 139 -14.96 -6.95 -53.62
N ASP A 140 -14.70 -8.08 -54.27
CA ASP A 140 -14.53 -8.30 -55.69
C ASP A 140 -15.82 -8.00 -56.49
N PHE A 141 -15.60 -7.60 -57.75
CA PHE A 141 -16.46 -7.65 -58.95
C PHE A 141 -17.80 -6.88 -59.02
#